data_AF-A0A443S2P4-F1
#
_entry.id   AF-A0A443S2P4-F1
#
_cell.length_a   1.000
_cell.length_b   1.000
_cell.length_c   1.000
_cell.angle_alpha   90.00
_cell.angle_beta   90.00
_cell.angle_gamma   90.00
#
_symmetry.space_group_name_H-M   'P 1'
#
loop_
_entity.id
_entity.type
_entity.pdbx_description
1 polymer ?
#
loop_
_entity_poly.entity_id
_entity_poly.type
_entity_poly.pdbx_seq_one_letter_code
_entity_poly.pdbx_strand_id
1 'polypeptide(L)'
;MLELYDKNIRPNEKKPIDVSVTIYILDNHIVEETENFIMFDTMMYFRRYWNDSRIAEKDRDTVMAAKDLKDKLWTPDLFFVKSFDVPTPNVFVKITSQGTITISEKLLVNWKCPQNLTNFPCDDVACELYIESCKIRD
;
A
#
# COMPACT_ATOMS: atom_id res chain seq x y z
N MET A 1 4.29 -22.50 -10.96
CA MET A 1 4.63 -21.10 -10.64
C MET A 1 5.23 -20.93 -9.25
N LEU A 2 4.58 -21.39 -8.18
CA LEU A 2 5.02 -21.09 -6.80
C LEU A 2 5.56 -22.30 -6.00
N GLU A 3 5.76 -23.46 -6.63
CA GLU A 3 6.14 -24.70 -5.91
C GLU A 3 7.49 -24.61 -5.19
N LEU A 4 8.44 -23.84 -5.74
CA LEU A 4 9.75 -23.56 -5.13
C LEU A 4 9.88 -22.11 -4.65
N TYR A 5 8.77 -21.36 -4.62
CA TYR A 5 8.77 -19.94 -4.27
C TYR A 5 8.62 -19.75 -2.76
N ASP A 6 9.63 -19.18 -2.12
CA ASP A 6 9.54 -18.75 -0.73
C ASP A 6 9.17 -17.27 -0.63
N LYS A 7 7.94 -17.02 -0.18
CA LYS A 7 7.41 -15.65 0.02
C LYS A 7 8.08 -14.90 1.17
N ASN A 8 8.78 -15.58 2.07
CA ASN A 8 9.45 -14.93 3.21
C ASN A 8 10.80 -14.34 2.80
N ILE A 9 11.30 -14.71 1.62
CA ILE A 9 12.54 -14.20 1.06
C ILE A 9 12.22 -13.02 0.15
N ARG A 10 12.84 -11.87 0.44
CA ARG A 10 12.75 -10.67 -0.39
C ARG A 10 13.38 -10.94 -1.77
N PRO A 11 12.73 -10.55 -2.89
CA PRO A 11 13.38 -10.55 -4.20
C PRO A 11 14.69 -9.75 -4.15
N ASN A 12 15.72 -10.19 -4.88
CA ASN A 12 16.99 -9.46 -4.94
C ASN A 12 17.57 -9.08 -3.56
N GLU A 13 17.84 -10.06 -2.68
CA GLU A 13 18.34 -9.81 -1.30
C GLU A 13 19.45 -8.74 -1.20
N LYS A 14 20.35 -8.69 -2.18
CA LYS A 14 21.52 -7.79 -2.18
C LYS A 14 21.25 -6.37 -2.69
N LYS A 15 20.10 -6.11 -3.32
CA LYS A 15 19.80 -4.80 -3.93
C LYS A 15 18.43 -4.29 -3.48
N PRO A 16 18.23 -2.96 -3.39
CA PRO A 16 16.90 -2.40 -3.23
C PRO A 16 15.96 -2.91 -4.33
N ILE A 17 14.69 -3.11 -3.99
CA ILE A 17 13.64 -3.34 -4.97
C ILE A 17 12.93 -2.01 -5.19
N ASP A 18 12.79 -1.63 -6.45
CA ASP A 18 11.94 -0.49 -6.82
C ASP A 18 10.47 -0.90 -6.72
N VAL A 19 9.75 -0.26 -5.80
CA VAL A 19 8.31 -0.44 -5.61
C VAL A 19 7.63 0.85 -6.05
N SER A 20 6.88 0.78 -7.14
CA SER A 20 6.03 1.89 -7.57
C SER A 20 4.67 1.81 -6.88
N VAL A 21 4.13 2.96 -6.48
CA VAL A 21 2.87 3.06 -5.76
C VAL A 21 1.92 3.97 -6.53
N THR A 22 0.64 3.64 -6.52
CA THR A 22 -0.42 4.53 -7.01
C THR A 22 -1.57 4.52 -6.02
N ILE A 23 -2.05 5.71 -5.69
CA ILE A 23 -3.18 5.91 -4.78
C ILE A 23 -4.31 6.54 -5.58
N TYR A 24 -5.52 5.99 -5.42
CA TYR A 24 -6.73 6.59 -5.94
C TYR A 24 -7.73 6.77 -4.80
N ILE A 25 -7.94 8.02 -4.38
CA ILE A 25 -8.85 8.36 -3.30
C ILE A 25 -10.29 8.27 -3.83
N LEU A 26 -11.10 7.48 -3.15
CA LEU A 26 -12.53 7.32 -3.44
C LEU A 26 -13.37 8.26 -2.60
N ASP A 27 -13.02 8.39 -1.33
CA ASP A 27 -13.69 9.24 -0.37
C ASP A 27 -12.71 9.68 0.72
N ASN A 28 -12.90 10.88 1.24
CA ASN A 28 -12.14 11.42 2.35
C ASN A 28 -13.04 12.36 3.15
N HIS A 29 -13.37 11.98 4.38
CA HIS A 29 -14.23 12.79 5.23
C HIS A 29 -13.67 12.93 6.64
N ILE A 30 -14.05 14.03 7.28
CA ILE A 30 -13.71 14.31 8.68
C ILE A 30 -14.61 13.47 9.58
N VAL A 31 -14.00 12.76 10.51
CA VAL A 31 -14.68 11.95 11.53
C VAL A 31 -14.77 12.71 12.84
N GLU A 32 -13.70 13.41 13.20
CA GLU A 32 -13.59 14.18 14.44
C GLU A 32 -12.76 15.45 14.18
N GLU A 33 -13.18 16.55 14.79
CA GLU A 33 -12.45 17.81 14.76
C GLU A 33 -12.32 18.35 16.19
N THR A 34 -11.10 18.64 16.60
CA THR A 34 -10.74 19.18 17.92
C THR A 34 -9.78 20.35 17.75
N GLU A 35 -9.52 21.12 18.81
CA GLU A 35 -8.58 22.25 18.73
C GLU A 35 -7.16 21.88 18.26
N ASN A 36 -6.71 20.64 18.52
CA ASN A 36 -5.34 20.20 18.26
C ASN A 36 -5.19 19.32 17.02
N PHE A 37 -6.28 18.71 16.54
CA PHE A 37 -6.22 17.80 15.40
C PHE A 37 -7.58 17.58 14.72
N ILE A 38 -7.50 17.12 13.48
CA ILE A 38 -8.60 16.58 12.68
C ILE A 38 -8.33 15.10 12.43
N MET A 39 -9.34 14.25 12.60
CA MET A 39 -9.28 12.83 12.20
C MET A 39 -10.04 12.63 10.91
N PHE A 40 -9.43 11.89 9.99
CA PHE A 40 -10.00 11.56 8.69
C PHE A 40 -10.18 10.06 8.53
N ASP A 41 -11.27 9.69 7.87
CA ASP A 41 -11.44 8.39 7.26
C ASP A 41 -11.29 8.54 5.74
N THR A 42 -10.23 7.93 5.19
CA THR A 42 -9.94 7.94 3.76
C THR A 42 -10.14 6.56 3.17
N MET A 43 -11.06 6.44 2.24
CA MET A 43 -11.26 5.25 1.44
C MET A 43 -10.51 5.38 0.12
N MET A 44 -9.65 4.41 -0.22
CA MET A 44 -8.82 4.49 -1.42
C MET A 44 -8.55 3.12 -2.07
N TYR A 45 -8.19 3.14 -3.35
CA TYR A 45 -7.45 2.03 -3.95
C TYR A 45 -5.95 2.28 -3.81
N PHE A 46 -5.28 1.35 -3.14
CA PHE A 46 -3.84 1.33 -2.96
C PHE A 46 -3.23 0.28 -3.88
N ARG A 47 -2.41 0.74 -4.83
CA ARG A 47 -1.77 -0.14 -5.82
C ARG A 47 -0.27 -0.13 -5.66
N ARG A 48 0.32 -1.32 -5.61
CA ARG A 48 1.77 -1.54 -5.58
C ARG A 48 2.20 -2.33 -6.79
N TYR A 49 3.34 -1.95 -7.33
CA TYR A 49 3.95 -2.57 -8.50
C TYR A 49 5.42 -2.83 -8.19
N TRP A 50 5.86 -4.06 -8.39
CA TRP A 50 7.27 -4.42 -8.31
C TRP A 50 7.56 -5.59 -9.25
N ASN A 51 8.83 -5.80 -9.57
CA ASN A 51 9.26 -6.94 -10.37
C ASN A 51 9.91 -8.01 -9.48
N ASP A 52 9.47 -9.26 -9.63
CA ASP A 52 10.09 -10.43 -8.99
C ASP A 52 10.52 -11.42 -10.07
N SER A 53 11.81 -11.43 -10.39
CA SER A 53 12.36 -12.28 -11.44
C SER A 53 12.24 -13.78 -11.14
N ARG A 54 11.99 -14.18 -9.88
CA ARG A 54 11.85 -15.59 -9.48
C ARG A 54 10.60 -16.26 -10.05
N ILE A 55 9.61 -15.45 -10.46
CA ILE A 55 8.34 -15.93 -11.01
C ILE A 55 8.13 -15.53 -12.48
N ALA A 56 9.16 -14.94 -13.11
CA ALA A 56 9.11 -14.58 -14.52
C ALA A 56 9.20 -15.84 -15.41
N GLU A 57 8.26 -15.98 -16.35
CA GLU A 57 8.20 -17.10 -17.29
C GLU A 57 7.78 -16.58 -18.67
N LYS A 58 8.71 -16.60 -19.64
CA LYS A 58 8.56 -15.93 -20.95
C LYS A 58 7.37 -16.43 -21.78
N ASP A 59 7.04 -17.71 -21.67
CA ASP A 59 6.02 -18.37 -22.51
C ASP A 59 4.65 -18.49 -21.82
N ARG A 60 4.41 -17.73 -20.74
CA ARG A 60 3.13 -17.74 -20.03
C ARG A 60 2.28 -16.51 -20.31
N ASP A 61 0.96 -16.72 -20.22
CA ASP A 61 0.00 -15.63 -20.19
C ASP A 61 0.01 -14.89 -18.85
N THR A 62 -0.53 -13.67 -18.87
CA THR A 62 -0.75 -12.89 -17.65
C THR A 62 -1.75 -13.59 -16.74
N VAL A 63 -1.37 -13.80 -15.49
CA VAL A 63 -2.23 -14.38 -14.46
C VAL A 63 -2.95 -13.26 -13.71
N MET A 64 -4.27 -13.40 -13.54
CA MET A 64 -5.07 -12.52 -12.69
C MET A 64 -5.81 -13.36 -11.65
N ALA A 65 -5.72 -12.96 -10.40
CA ALA A 65 -6.35 -13.68 -9.30
C ALA A 65 -6.80 -12.70 -8.19
N ALA A 66 -7.67 -13.18 -7.31
CA ALA A 66 -8.11 -12.47 -6.12
C ALA A 66 -7.13 -12.72 -4.95
N LYS A 67 -7.64 -12.80 -3.73
CA LYS A 67 -6.87 -12.84 -2.48
C LYS A 67 -5.88 -14.01 -2.36
N ASP A 68 -6.25 -15.22 -2.79
CA ASP A 68 -5.45 -16.44 -2.56
C ASP A 68 -4.03 -16.39 -3.15
N LEU A 69 -3.83 -15.59 -4.19
CA LEU A 69 -2.51 -15.41 -4.81
C LEU A 69 -1.64 -14.43 -4.02
N LYS A 70 -2.22 -13.38 -3.42
CA LYS A 70 -1.48 -12.42 -2.57
C LYS A 70 -0.80 -13.14 -1.41
N ASP A 71 -1.51 -14.05 -0.75
CA ASP A 71 -1.02 -14.74 0.45
C ASP A 71 0.17 -15.69 0.16
N LYS A 72 0.45 -15.96 -1.11
CA LYS A 72 1.56 -16.81 -1.58
C LYS A 72 2.74 -16.03 -2.15
N LEU A 73 2.63 -14.71 -2.27
CA LEU A 73 3.66 -13.85 -2.84
C LEU A 73 4.39 -13.09 -1.74
N TRP A 74 5.69 -12.85 -1.92
CA TRP A 74 6.36 -11.81 -1.16
C TRP A 74 5.71 -10.48 -1.52
N THR A 75 5.32 -9.68 -0.54
CA THR A 75 4.71 -8.36 -0.73
C THR A 75 5.53 -7.35 0.04
N PRO A 76 5.85 -6.17 -0.53
CA PRO A 76 6.54 -5.13 0.22
C PRO A 76 5.66 -4.65 1.37
N ASP A 77 6.24 -4.62 2.57
CA ASP A 77 5.61 -4.19 3.82
C ASP A 77 5.47 -2.66 3.86
N LEU A 78 4.61 -2.11 3.01
CA LEU A 78 4.26 -0.69 3.03
C LEU A 78 3.15 -0.43 4.05
N PHE A 79 3.33 0.60 4.88
CA PHE A 79 2.35 1.02 5.87
C PHE A 79 2.19 2.54 5.86
N PHE A 80 1.03 3.00 6.32
CA PHE A 80 0.75 4.42 6.51
C PHE A 80 1.20 4.82 7.92
N VAL A 81 2.01 5.88 8.04
CA VAL A 81 2.65 6.28 9.30
C VAL A 81 1.61 6.89 10.24
N LYS A 82 1.61 6.45 11.51
CA LYS A 82 0.72 6.96 12.58
C LYS A 82 -0.78 6.89 12.22
N SER A 83 -1.17 5.94 11.39
CA SER A 83 -2.56 5.65 11.03
C SER A 83 -2.93 4.23 11.41
N PHE A 84 -4.23 3.98 11.52
CA PHE A 84 -4.76 2.61 11.54
C PHE A 84 -5.43 2.35 10.19
N ASP A 85 -4.92 1.37 9.44
CA ASP A 85 -5.54 0.91 8.21
C ASP A 85 -6.31 -0.39 8.45
N VAL A 86 -7.55 -0.45 7.93
CA VAL A 86 -8.35 -1.66 7.90
C VAL A 86 -8.37 -2.16 6.45
N PRO A 87 -7.62 -3.24 6.12
CA PRO A 87 -7.69 -3.84 4.81
C PRO A 87 -9.10 -4.37 4.56
N THR A 88 -9.71 -3.99 3.43
CA THR A 88 -10.95 -4.63 3.01
C THR A 88 -10.62 -5.95 2.29
N PRO A 89 -11.54 -6.94 2.22
CA PRO A 89 -11.28 -8.21 1.54
C PRO A 89 -11.06 -8.09 0.02
N ASN A 90 -11.24 -6.90 -0.55
CA ASN A 90 -11.16 -6.65 -1.99
C ASN A 90 -9.71 -6.46 -2.44
N VAL A 91 -9.10 -7.58 -2.82
CA VAL A 91 -7.73 -7.66 -3.33
C VAL A 91 -7.76 -8.17 -4.77
N PHE A 92 -7.05 -7.47 -5.65
CA PHE A 92 -6.77 -7.90 -7.01
C PHE A 92 -5.27 -8.05 -7.21
N VAL A 93 -4.85 -9.19 -7.75
CA VAL A 93 -3.45 -9.51 -8.05
C VAL A 93 -3.33 -9.78 -9.55
N LYS A 94 -2.33 -9.17 -10.18
CA LYS A 94 -1.94 -9.43 -11.57
C LYS A 94 -0.45 -9.74 -11.63
N ILE A 95 -0.08 -10.81 -12.34
CA ILE A 95 1.31 -11.19 -12.60
C ILE A 95 1.49 -11.27 -14.12
N THR A 96 2.46 -10.53 -14.64
CA THR A 96 2.84 -10.56 -16.06
C THR A 96 3.90 -11.63 -16.33
N SER A 97 4.08 -12.02 -17.60
CA SER A 97 5.11 -13.00 -17.99
C SER A 97 6.54 -12.55 -17.66
N GLN A 98 6.77 -11.24 -17.57
CA GLN A 98 8.04 -10.63 -17.18
C GLN A 98 8.27 -10.64 -15.65
N GLY A 99 7.36 -11.21 -14.85
CA GLY A 99 7.47 -11.24 -13.39
C GLY A 99 7.07 -9.95 -12.69
N THR A 100 6.47 -8.99 -13.40
CA THR A 100 5.89 -7.79 -12.77
C THR A 100 4.61 -8.17 -12.07
N ILE A 101 4.57 -7.89 -10.76
CA ILE A 101 3.44 -8.13 -9.87
C ILE A 101 2.73 -6.79 -9.63
N THR A 102 1.41 -6.80 -9.72
CA THR A 102 0.53 -5.71 -9.33
C THR A 102 -0.40 -6.21 -8.24
N ILE A 103 -0.44 -5.52 -7.10
CA ILE A 103 -1.47 -5.74 -6.09
C ILE A 103 -2.27 -4.45 -5.94
N SER A 104 -3.58 -4.54 -6.11
CA SER A 104 -4.55 -3.46 -5.91
C SER A 104 -5.50 -3.84 -4.80
N GLU A 105 -5.50 -3.08 -3.71
CA GLU A 105 -6.37 -3.29 -2.56
C GLU A 105 -7.23 -2.07 -2.30
N LYS A 106 -8.47 -2.28 -1.85
CA LYS A 106 -9.27 -1.20 -1.30
C LYS A 106 -8.99 -1.10 0.20
N LEU A 107 -8.58 0.07 0.66
CA LEU A 107 -8.25 0.35 2.05
C LEU A 107 -9.19 1.41 2.62
N LEU A 108 -9.53 1.27 3.90
CA LEU A 108 -10.04 2.37 4.73
C LEU A 108 -8.92 2.73 5.71
N VAL A 109 -8.39 3.94 5.60
CA VAL A 109 -7.28 4.43 6.42
C VAL A 109 -7.83 5.52 7.34
N ASN A 110 -7.75 5.28 8.65
CA ASN A 110 -8.01 6.28 9.66
C ASN A 110 -6.69 6.96 10.04
N TRP A 111 -6.60 8.27 9.83
CA TRP A 111 -5.37 9.02 10.07
C TRP A 111 -5.65 10.38 10.71
N LYS A 112 -4.64 10.85 11.44
CA LYS A 112 -4.70 12.06 12.26
C LYS A 112 -3.87 13.17 11.63
N CYS A 113 -4.49 14.31 11.40
CA CYS A 113 -3.84 15.53 10.99
C CYS A 113 -3.74 16.50 12.18
N PRO A 114 -2.53 16.81 12.67
CA PRO A 114 -2.33 17.89 13.64
C PRO A 114 -2.74 19.23 13.04
N GLN A 115 -3.40 20.08 13.82
CA GLN A 115 -3.75 21.45 13.41
C GLN A 115 -3.34 22.47 14.46
N ASN A 116 -3.27 23.74 14.04
CA ASN A 116 -2.98 24.86 14.91
C ASN A 116 -3.98 25.99 14.61
N LEU A 117 -4.88 26.26 15.56
CA LEU A 117 -5.97 27.22 15.43
C LEU A 117 -5.62 28.63 15.96
N THR A 118 -4.38 29.07 15.74
CA THR A 118 -3.92 30.38 16.25
C THR A 118 -4.65 31.56 15.57
N ASN A 119 -5.14 31.39 14.35
CA ASN A 119 -5.78 32.41 13.53
C ASN A 119 -7.28 32.12 13.27
N PHE A 120 -7.92 31.35 14.15
CA PHE A 120 -9.33 30.97 13.99
C PHE A 120 -10.23 32.20 13.83
N PRO A 121 -11.19 32.20 12.87
CA PRO A 121 -11.60 31.10 11.99
C PRO A 121 -10.89 31.06 10.61
N CYS A 122 -9.82 31.84 10.43
CA CYS A 122 -9.11 32.01 9.14
C CYS A 122 -7.78 31.23 9.11
N ASP A 123 -7.77 30.02 9.67
CA ASP A 123 -6.59 29.14 9.66
C ASP A 123 -6.47 28.40 8.31
N ASP A 124 -5.24 28.25 7.83
CA ASP A 124 -4.90 27.37 6.71
C ASP A 124 -4.28 26.08 7.26
N VAL A 125 -4.97 24.95 7.14
CA VAL A 125 -4.50 23.65 7.63
C VAL A 125 -4.02 22.78 6.46
N ALA A 126 -2.74 22.42 6.48
CA ALA A 126 -2.13 21.48 5.55
C ALA A 126 -1.90 20.13 6.25
N CYS A 127 -2.42 19.06 5.66
CA CYS A 127 -2.35 17.72 6.21
C CYS A 127 -1.49 16.79 5.35
N GLU A 128 -0.63 16.00 5.99
CA GLU A 128 0.29 15.10 5.32
C GLU A 128 0.05 13.65 5.77
N LEU A 129 -0.09 12.76 4.79
CA LEU A 129 -0.19 11.32 5.00
C LEU A 129 1.06 10.66 4.42
N TYR A 130 1.85 10.02 5.28
CA TYR A 130 3.13 9.41 4.93
C TYR A 130 2.99 7.91 4.71
N ILE A 131 3.73 7.38 3.73
CA ILE A 131 3.84 5.94 3.46
C ILE A 131 5.32 5.56 3.60
N GLU A 132 5.57 4.50 4.35
CA GLU A 132 6.91 3.98 4.58
C GLU A 132 6.94 2.46 4.39
N SER A 133 8.14 1.89 4.22
CA SER A 133 8.33 0.44 4.27
C SER A 133 8.86 0.03 5.64
N CYS A 134 8.23 -0.95 6.29
CA CYS A 134 8.74 -1.51 7.53
C CYS A 134 9.75 -2.63 7.21
N LYS A 135 10.93 -2.58 7.86
CA LYS A 135 12.15 -3.41 7.69
C LYS A 135 13.06 -3.10 6.50
N ILE A 136 14.19 -2.47 6.82
CA ILE A 136 15.51 -3.00 6.46
C ILE A 136 16.12 -3.47 7.79
N ARG A 137 16.16 -4.77 8.05
CA ARG A 137 17.06 -5.31 9.08
C ARG A 137 18.41 -5.45 8.41
N ASP A 138 19.35 -4.57 8.77
CA ASP A 138 20.77 -4.81 8.56
C ASP A 138 21.27 -5.99 9.43
#